data_AF-A0A2A2J7D5-F1
#
_entry.id   AF-A0A2A2J7D5-F1
#
_cell.length_a   1.000
_cell.length_b   1.000
_cell.length_c   1.000
_cell.angle_alpha   90.00
_cell.angle_beta   90.00
_cell.angle_gamma   90.00
#
_symmetry.space_group_name_H-M   'P 1'
#
loop_
_entity.id
_entity.type
_entity.pdbx_description
1 polymer ?
#
loop_
_entity_poly.entity_id
_entity_poly.type
_entity_poly.pdbx_seq_one_letter_code
_entity_poly.pdbx_strand_id
1 'polypeptide(L)'
;MYLDRFCYQSESGVLEYHIEYPADRPREMLLLYYDTEDQWPRAYKELQTCEERVELLRNISENNQIIYLDPYSTSESNGDSKCKLYYQTDNEEWISCTGFRTFRAARSRWWFLALASCSDTDDALMSSSNASQYWGIYAEYKLTMTNGQPSDIFHYQFSDDEWPILPADIAFLVTNFILLAISYVVGFQLSSRRLYHSIYRIYVQSVAFETGGLILCVLHGLIYSTDGIGMSFLRQMGQLLRGIAQMMFVFMCLLLSRGLNVTRMKLGKADNCFIILMVIVFVTSYFGMLLWEIRGFDPATVYYPGESVPGYLLAVWRIVAWIFFLAASLHSAKIYPNKKAFFRNFAILLTPWYE
;
A
#
# COMPACT_ATOMS: atom_id res chain seq x y z
N MET A 1 -19.89 10.57 3.29
CA MET A 1 -19.14 9.91 2.20
C MET A 1 -17.66 9.95 2.55
N TYR A 2 -16.98 8.81 2.62
CA TYR A 2 -15.52 8.78 2.79
C TYR A 2 -14.84 9.31 1.52
N LEU A 3 -13.78 10.11 1.68
CA LEU A 3 -12.96 10.62 0.59
C LEU A 3 -11.64 9.86 0.50
N ASP A 4 -10.78 10.08 1.49
CA ASP A 4 -9.45 9.50 1.55
C ASP A 4 -8.87 9.59 2.96
N ARG A 5 -7.67 9.05 3.16
CA ARG A 5 -6.91 9.13 4.41
C ARG A 5 -5.45 9.44 4.15
N PHE A 6 -4.80 10.03 5.14
CA PHE A 6 -3.37 10.32 5.08
C PHE A 6 -2.74 10.34 6.47
N CYS A 7 -1.52 9.83 6.57
CA CYS A 7 -0.74 9.89 7.81
C CYS A 7 0.10 11.17 7.81
N TYR A 8 -0.30 12.14 8.63
CA TYR A 8 0.38 13.43 8.73
C TYR A 8 1.50 13.39 9.77
N GLN A 9 2.64 14.00 9.43
CA GLN A 9 3.73 14.24 10.35
C GLN A 9 3.35 15.35 11.35
N SER A 10 3.93 15.26 12.55
CA SER A 10 3.56 16.04 13.74
C SER A 10 3.52 17.56 13.58
N GLU A 11 4.35 18.17 12.73
CA GLU A 11 4.46 19.64 12.62
C GLU A 11 4.40 20.19 11.19
N SER A 12 4.45 19.31 10.20
CA SER A 12 4.66 19.67 8.79
C SER A 12 3.55 19.17 7.86
N GLY A 13 2.51 18.54 8.41
CA GLY A 13 1.40 18.00 7.64
C GLY A 13 0.44 19.09 7.16
N VAL A 14 0.15 19.10 5.86
CA VAL A 14 -0.76 20.08 5.24
C VAL A 14 -1.78 19.36 4.36
N LEU A 15 -3.05 19.74 4.52
CA LEU A 15 -4.12 19.43 3.59
C LEU A 15 -4.48 20.70 2.84
N GLU A 16 -4.36 20.68 1.52
CA GLU A 16 -5.02 21.64 0.65
C GLU A 16 -6.22 20.95 0.01
N TYR A 17 -7.36 21.63 -0.01
CA TYR A 17 -8.58 21.09 -0.61
C TYR A 17 -9.17 22.10 -1.59
N HIS A 18 -9.72 21.54 -2.67
CA HIS A 18 -10.53 22.23 -3.66
C HIS A 18 -11.77 21.37 -3.89
N ILE A 19 -12.93 21.85 -3.45
CA ILE A 19 -14.18 21.09 -3.49
C ILE A 19 -15.24 21.94 -4.17
N GLU A 20 -15.89 21.35 -5.17
CA GLU A 20 -16.93 21.98 -5.97
C GLU A 20 -18.21 21.16 -5.93
N TYR A 21 -19.35 21.81 -5.68
CA TYR A 21 -20.64 21.12 -5.66
C TYR A 21 -21.78 22.05 -6.14
N PRO A 22 -22.86 21.49 -6.71
CA PRO A 22 -24.01 22.27 -7.17
C PRO A 22 -24.70 23.06 -6.05
N ALA A 23 -25.05 24.31 -6.33
CA ALA A 23 -25.65 25.22 -5.33
C ALA A 23 -27.11 24.90 -4.98
N ASP A 24 -27.77 24.05 -5.77
CA ASP A 24 -29.13 23.56 -5.52
C ASP A 24 -29.19 22.44 -4.46
N ARG A 25 -28.03 21.95 -4.00
CA ARG A 25 -27.90 20.90 -2.98
C ARG A 25 -27.73 21.46 -1.57
N PRO A 26 -28.03 20.67 -0.53
CA PRO A 26 -27.80 21.10 0.85
C PRO A 26 -26.30 21.30 1.11
N ARG A 27 -25.98 22.24 2.01
CA ARG A 27 -24.60 22.63 2.32
C ARG A 27 -23.77 21.42 2.75
N GLU A 28 -22.57 21.33 2.21
CA GLU A 28 -21.64 20.25 2.53
C GLU A 28 -20.62 20.70 3.59
N MET A 29 -20.09 19.73 4.33
CA MET A 29 -19.06 19.89 5.33
C MET A 29 -17.95 18.88 5.07
N LEU A 30 -16.70 19.32 5.15
CA LEU A 30 -15.54 18.43 5.20
C LEU A 30 -15.22 18.10 6.66
N LEU A 31 -15.31 16.82 6.98
CA LEU A 31 -15.10 16.25 8.32
C LEU A 31 -13.72 15.58 8.37
N LEU A 32 -12.96 15.88 9.43
CA LEU A 32 -11.61 15.37 9.65
C LEU A 32 -11.56 14.52 10.93
N TYR A 33 -11.47 13.21 10.80
CA TYR A 33 -11.38 12.29 11.94
C TYR A 33 -9.95 11.81 12.16
N TYR A 34 -9.53 11.63 13.41
CA TYR A 34 -8.27 10.95 13.72
C TYR A 34 -8.47 9.47 14.09
N ASP A 35 -7.34 8.76 14.18
CA ASP A 35 -7.21 7.30 14.26
C ASP A 35 -7.62 6.61 15.56
N THR A 36 -8.14 7.34 16.55
CA THR A 36 -8.47 6.77 17.85
C THR A 36 -9.80 6.04 17.84
N GLU A 37 -9.96 5.04 18.72
CA GLU A 37 -11.17 4.20 18.81
C GLU A 37 -12.46 5.00 19.01
N ASP A 38 -12.41 6.13 19.71
CA ASP A 38 -13.54 7.02 19.97
C ASP A 38 -13.93 7.90 18.78
N GLN A 39 -13.08 8.02 17.75
CA GLN A 39 -13.34 8.82 16.56
C GLN A 39 -13.60 7.96 15.31
N TRP A 40 -12.61 7.79 14.43
CA TRP A 40 -12.85 7.22 13.10
C TRP A 40 -13.50 5.82 13.11
N PRO A 41 -13.03 4.85 13.92
CA PRO A 41 -13.64 3.53 13.98
C PRO A 41 -15.11 3.59 14.41
N ARG A 42 -15.44 4.43 15.40
CA ARG A 42 -16.81 4.65 15.85
C ARG A 42 -17.66 5.33 14.78
N ALA A 43 -17.16 6.40 14.16
CA ALA A 43 -17.87 7.11 13.10
C ALA A 43 -18.17 6.22 11.89
N TYR A 44 -17.21 5.37 11.53
CA TYR A 44 -17.28 4.52 10.34
C TYR A 44 -18.08 3.22 10.57
N LYS A 45 -17.88 2.55 11.71
CA LYS A 45 -18.46 1.20 11.97
C LYS A 45 -19.71 1.21 12.85
N GLU A 46 -19.82 2.14 13.79
CA GLU A 46 -20.88 2.11 14.81
C GLU A 46 -22.01 3.09 14.50
N LEU A 47 -21.66 4.34 14.15
CA LEU A 47 -22.64 5.40 13.90
C LEU A 47 -23.31 5.23 12.54
N GLN A 48 -24.64 5.38 12.52
CA GLN A 48 -25.45 5.15 11.33
C GLN A 48 -25.91 6.45 10.67
N THR A 49 -26.20 7.49 11.46
CA THR A 49 -26.77 8.74 10.95
C THR A 49 -25.69 9.78 10.64
N CYS A 50 -26.02 10.73 9.76
CA CYS A 50 -25.11 11.82 9.39
C CYS A 50 -24.87 12.73 10.60
N GLU A 51 -25.95 13.02 11.31
CA GLU A 51 -26.04 13.90 12.46
C GLU A 51 -25.19 13.37 13.61
N GLU A 52 -25.27 12.08 13.93
CA GLU A 52 -24.42 11.43 14.94
C GLU A 52 -22.92 11.61 14.65
N ARG A 53 -22.53 11.48 13.37
CA ARG A 53 -21.13 11.59 12.94
C ARG A 53 -20.61 13.02 13.06
N VAL A 54 -21.43 14.01 12.69
CA VAL A 54 -21.10 15.42 12.88
C VAL A 54 -21.05 15.78 14.36
N GLU A 55 -22.01 15.30 15.14
CA GLU A 55 -22.12 15.55 16.58
C GLU A 55 -20.95 14.95 17.36
N LEU A 56 -20.40 13.82 16.92
CA LEU A 56 -19.17 13.26 17.47
C LEU A 56 -18.00 14.26 17.42
N LEU A 57 -17.86 14.99 16.31
CA LEU A 57 -16.81 16.01 16.15
C LEU A 57 -17.14 17.32 16.87
N ARG A 58 -18.42 17.71 16.95
CA ARG A 58 -18.87 18.89 17.71
C ARG A 58 -18.62 18.76 19.21
N ASN A 59 -18.78 17.56 19.78
CA ASN A 59 -18.52 17.32 21.20
C ASN A 59 -17.02 17.34 21.55
N ILE A 60 -16.14 17.12 20.57
CA ILE A 60 -14.67 17.08 20.73
C ILE A 60 -14.05 18.41 20.24
N SER A 61 -14.86 19.47 20.08
CA SER A 61 -14.65 20.68 19.26
C SER A 61 -13.49 21.63 19.62
N GLU A 62 -12.57 21.28 20.50
CA GLU A 62 -11.37 22.10 20.72
C GLU A 62 -10.42 22.11 19.49
N ASN A 63 -10.64 21.24 18.49
CA ASN A 63 -9.67 20.92 17.43
C ASN A 63 -10.03 21.38 15.99
N ASN A 64 -11.07 22.18 15.77
CA ASN A 64 -11.44 22.70 14.43
C ASN A 64 -11.54 21.60 13.32
N GLN A 65 -12.12 20.44 13.66
CA GLN A 65 -12.18 19.25 12.80
C GLN A 65 -13.32 19.27 11.75
N ILE A 66 -14.16 20.30 11.78
CA ILE A 66 -15.25 20.50 10.82
C ILE A 66 -14.94 21.74 10.00
N ILE A 67 -14.97 21.60 8.67
CA ILE A 67 -14.86 22.70 7.72
C ILE A 67 -16.20 22.85 7.02
N TYR A 68 -16.89 23.94 7.31
CA TYR A 68 -18.14 24.29 6.63
C TYR A 68 -17.82 24.83 5.24
N LEU A 69 -18.36 24.18 4.20
CA LEU A 69 -18.12 24.55 2.81
C LEU A 69 -19.21 25.50 2.31
N ASP A 70 -19.46 26.59 3.02
CA ASP A 70 -20.55 27.53 2.72
C ASP A 70 -20.01 28.92 2.31
N PRO A 71 -20.40 29.48 1.15
CA PRO A 71 -20.03 30.84 0.75
C PRO A 71 -20.53 31.94 1.68
N TYR A 72 -21.56 31.68 2.51
CA TYR A 72 -22.15 32.67 3.41
C TYR A 72 -21.64 32.57 4.85
N SER A 73 -20.86 31.54 5.17
CA SER A 73 -20.30 31.39 6.50
C SER A 73 -19.33 32.52 6.79
N THR A 74 -19.70 33.35 7.77
CA THR A 74 -18.88 34.45 8.32
C THR A 74 -17.89 33.95 9.38
N SER A 75 -17.89 32.64 9.65
CA SER A 75 -17.01 32.04 10.64
C SER A 75 -15.58 32.06 10.10
N GLU A 76 -14.76 32.97 10.63
CA GLU A 76 -13.29 32.95 10.60
C GLU A 76 -12.77 31.69 11.32
N SER A 77 -13.14 30.50 10.87
CA SER A 77 -12.65 29.24 11.43
C SER A 77 -11.21 29.00 10.96
N ASN A 78 -10.27 29.73 11.59
CA ASN A 78 -8.82 29.50 11.73
C ASN A 78 -8.03 28.91 10.54
N GLY A 79 -8.55 29.02 9.33
CA GLY A 79 -7.84 28.77 8.10
C GLY A 79 -8.67 29.23 6.92
N ASP A 80 -7.97 29.64 5.87
CA ASP A 80 -8.44 30.40 4.71
C ASP A 80 -9.42 29.65 3.79
N SER A 81 -10.49 29.05 4.34
CA SER A 81 -11.56 28.47 3.55
C SER A 81 -12.32 29.58 2.82
N LYS A 82 -12.11 29.72 1.51
CA LYS A 82 -12.77 30.70 0.65
C LYS A 82 -13.71 29.97 -0.29
N CYS A 83 -15.00 30.09 -0.02
CA CYS A 83 -16.07 29.58 -0.87
C CYS A 83 -16.64 30.69 -1.75
N LYS A 84 -16.87 30.40 -3.03
CA LYS A 84 -17.41 31.35 -4.01
C LYS A 84 -18.43 30.66 -4.90
N LEU A 85 -19.43 31.42 -5.32
CA LEU A 85 -20.38 30.99 -6.34
C LEU A 85 -19.81 31.25 -7.74
N TYR A 86 -20.04 30.32 -8.65
CA TYR A 86 -19.72 30.45 -10.07
C TYR A 86 -20.74 29.69 -10.92
N TYR A 87 -20.84 30.04 -12.20
CA TYR A 87 -21.72 29.38 -13.15
C TYR A 87 -20.89 28.48 -14.05
N GLN A 88 -21.30 27.21 -14.17
CA GLN A 88 -20.68 26.27 -15.11
C GLN A 88 -21.20 26.54 -16.54
N THR A 89 -20.58 25.90 -17.54
CA THR A 89 -20.89 26.05 -18.97
C THR A 89 -22.38 25.86 -19.30
N ASP A 90 -23.09 25.05 -18.52
CA ASP A 90 -24.51 24.74 -18.69
C ASP A 90 -25.45 25.70 -17.94
N ASN A 91 -24.92 26.83 -17.44
CA ASN A 91 -25.64 27.86 -16.69
C ASN A 91 -26.24 27.36 -15.35
N GLU A 92 -25.69 26.26 -14.84
CA GLU A 92 -25.94 25.75 -13.49
C GLU A 92 -25.05 26.50 -12.49
N GLU A 93 -25.61 26.85 -11.33
CA GLU A 93 -24.89 27.54 -10.26
C GLU A 93 -24.18 26.52 -9.37
N TRP A 94 -22.88 26.74 -9.15
CA TRP A 94 -22.00 25.87 -8.39
C TRP A 94 -21.24 26.65 -7.32
N ILE A 95 -20.84 25.95 -6.27
CA ILE A 95 -20.05 26.47 -5.16
C ILE A 95 -18.65 25.89 -5.27
N SER A 96 -17.62 26.74 -5.32
CA SER A 96 -16.22 26.34 -5.32
C SER A 96 -15.57 26.80 -4.02
N CYS A 97 -15.11 25.84 -3.22
CA CYS A 97 -14.48 26.05 -1.92
C CYS A 97 -13.01 25.63 -1.98
N THR A 98 -12.13 26.58 -1.69
CA THR A 98 -10.68 26.36 -1.61
C THR A 98 -10.17 26.71 -0.23
N GLY A 99 -9.21 25.95 0.27
CA GLY A 99 -8.53 26.30 1.50
C GLY A 99 -7.47 25.29 1.87
N PHE A 100 -6.87 25.50 3.04
CA PHE A 100 -5.91 24.59 3.60
C PHE A 100 -6.12 24.39 5.11
N ARG A 101 -5.59 23.28 5.60
CA ARG A 101 -5.49 22.94 7.03
C ARG A 101 -4.09 22.41 7.31
N THR A 102 -3.57 22.80 8.47
CA THR A 102 -2.30 22.30 8.98
C THR A 102 -2.58 21.37 10.14
N PHE A 103 -1.86 20.27 10.21
CA PHE A 103 -2.00 19.28 11.27
C PHE A 103 -0.83 19.40 12.24
N ARG A 104 -1.15 19.62 13.50
CA ARG A 104 -0.18 19.66 14.60
C ARG A 104 -0.55 18.61 15.63
N ALA A 105 0.32 17.63 15.83
CA ALA A 105 0.12 16.54 16.77
C ALA A 105 1.44 16.20 17.46
N ALA A 106 1.40 15.59 18.64
CA ALA A 106 2.61 15.16 19.36
C ALA A 106 3.31 13.94 18.72
N ARG A 107 2.60 13.22 17.84
CA ARG A 107 3.07 12.06 17.07
C ARG A 107 2.37 12.07 15.71
N SER A 108 2.95 11.39 14.73
CA SER A 108 2.28 11.16 13.46
C SER A 108 0.98 10.38 13.66
N ARG A 109 -0.07 10.78 12.94
CA ARG A 109 -1.41 10.19 13.07
C ARG A 109 -2.10 10.10 11.73
N TRP A 110 -2.92 9.07 11.58
CA TRP A 110 -3.85 8.97 10.47
C TRP A 110 -5.01 9.92 10.65
N TRP A 111 -5.32 10.63 9.57
CA TRP A 111 -6.51 11.43 9.43
C TRP A 111 -7.36 10.90 8.30
N PHE A 112 -8.67 10.83 8.54
CA PHE A 112 -9.67 10.32 7.61
C PHE A 112 -10.60 11.47 7.23
N LEU A 113 -10.77 11.66 5.93
CA LEU A 113 -11.52 12.76 5.36
C LEU A 113 -12.87 12.24 4.86
N ALA A 114 -13.94 12.93 5.22
CA ALA A 114 -15.28 12.59 4.77
C ALA A 114 -16.10 13.84 4.46
N LEU A 115 -16.92 13.78 3.42
CA LEU A 115 -17.97 14.77 3.17
C LEU A 115 -19.26 14.38 3.87
N ALA A 116 -19.93 15.36 4.44
CA ALA A 116 -21.25 15.22 5.01
C ALA A 116 -22.15 16.37 4.55
N SER A 117 -23.40 16.03 4.28
CA SER A 117 -24.48 16.98 4.04
C SER A 117 -25.62 16.49 4.92
N CYS A 118 -25.68 17.00 6.15
CA CYS A 118 -26.71 16.59 7.11
C CYS A 118 -27.85 17.61 7.06
N SER A 119 -29.07 17.14 7.32
CA SER A 119 -30.23 18.03 7.40
C SER A 119 -30.14 18.80 8.71
N ASP A 120 -29.68 20.06 8.67
CA ASP A 120 -29.84 20.94 9.82
C ASP A 120 -31.34 21.13 10.05
N THR A 121 -31.84 20.67 11.20
CA THR A 121 -33.21 20.93 11.63
C THR A 121 -33.48 22.41 11.88
N ASP A 122 -32.43 23.22 11.97
CA ASP A 122 -32.48 24.63 12.36
C ASP A 122 -32.36 25.62 11.19
N ASP A 123 -31.90 25.21 10.00
CA ASP A 123 -31.88 26.05 8.80
C ASP A 123 -33.11 25.80 7.92
N ALA A 124 -34.24 26.34 8.39
CA ALA A 124 -35.47 26.54 7.63
C ALA A 124 -35.33 27.54 6.46
N LEU A 125 -34.14 27.66 5.84
CA LEU A 125 -33.85 28.55 4.71
C LEU A 125 -33.54 27.81 3.41
N MET A 126 -33.89 26.53 3.30
CA MET A 126 -34.29 25.92 2.03
C MET A 126 -35.55 25.10 2.24
N SER A 127 -36.65 25.82 2.47
CA SER A 127 -38.00 25.35 2.12
C SER A 127 -38.09 25.20 0.59
N SER A 128 -37.40 24.21 0.01
CA SER A 128 -37.77 23.70 -1.29
C SER A 128 -39.04 22.88 -1.09
N SER A 129 -40.08 23.22 -1.84
CA SER A 129 -41.46 22.76 -1.67
C SER A 129 -41.70 21.29 -2.03
N ASN A 130 -40.70 20.42 -1.86
CA ASN A 130 -40.80 18.97 -2.06
C ASN A 130 -39.89 18.25 -1.04
N ALA A 131 -40.38 18.06 0.18
CA ALA A 131 -39.74 17.31 1.27
C ALA A 131 -39.56 15.80 1.02
N SER A 132 -39.61 15.36 -0.25
CA SER A 132 -39.51 13.96 -0.68
C SER A 132 -38.29 13.68 -1.56
N GLN A 133 -37.43 14.67 -1.82
CA GLN A 133 -36.24 14.50 -2.65
C GLN A 133 -34.98 14.33 -1.78
N TYR A 134 -34.54 13.08 -1.63
CA TYR A 134 -33.25 12.76 -1.01
C TYR A 134 -32.14 13.04 -2.02
N TRP A 135 -31.36 14.08 -1.77
CA TRP A 135 -30.17 14.37 -2.55
C TRP A 135 -28.99 13.58 -1.99
N GLY A 136 -28.32 12.80 -2.84
CA GLY A 136 -27.01 12.25 -2.50
C GLY A 136 -25.94 13.34 -2.49
N ILE A 137 -24.85 13.10 -1.76
CA ILE A 137 -23.65 13.93 -1.80
C ILE A 137 -23.04 13.81 -3.20
N TYR A 138 -22.74 14.94 -3.83
CA TYR A 138 -22.02 14.99 -5.09
C TYR A 138 -21.13 16.22 -5.07
N ALA A 139 -19.84 15.94 -5.09
CA ALA A 139 -18.83 16.96 -5.14
C ALA A 139 -17.70 16.49 -6.05
N GLU A 140 -17.16 17.43 -6.83
CA GLU A 140 -15.89 17.28 -7.50
C GLU A 140 -14.81 17.80 -6.56
N TYR A 141 -13.83 16.96 -6.25
CA TYR A 141 -12.83 17.31 -5.25
C TYR A 141 -11.40 17.02 -5.73
N LYS A 142 -10.49 17.86 -5.28
CA LYS A 142 -9.05 17.65 -5.35
C LYS A 142 -8.48 17.89 -3.95
N LEU A 143 -7.83 16.86 -3.41
CA LEU A 143 -7.14 16.91 -2.14
C LEU A 143 -5.64 16.79 -2.41
N THR A 144 -4.86 17.72 -1.90
CA THR A 144 -3.40 17.66 -1.90
C THR A 144 -2.97 17.47 -0.45
N MET A 145 -2.43 16.29 -0.13
CA MET A 145 -2.06 15.90 1.22
C MET A 145 -0.55 15.72 1.26
N THR A 146 0.14 16.56 2.04
CA THR A 146 1.61 16.64 2.00
C THR A 146 2.23 16.64 3.39
N ASN A 147 3.49 16.21 3.47
CA ASN A 147 4.30 16.19 4.68
C ASN A 147 5.67 16.84 4.44
N GLY A 148 6.05 17.83 5.24
CA GLY A 148 7.36 18.46 5.09
C GLY A 148 7.37 19.60 4.07
N GLN A 149 8.57 19.99 3.62
CA GLN A 149 8.73 21.12 2.71
C GLN A 149 8.66 20.68 1.24
N PRO A 150 8.17 21.53 0.31
CA PRO A 150 8.12 21.21 -1.12
C PRO A 150 9.46 20.85 -1.77
N SER A 151 10.58 21.28 -1.17
CA SER A 151 11.93 20.92 -1.63
C SER A 151 12.35 19.51 -1.25
N ASP A 152 11.68 18.88 -0.29
CA ASP A 152 11.99 17.54 0.20
C ASP A 152 11.21 16.48 -0.58
N ILE A 153 11.81 16.00 -1.65
CA ILE A 153 11.22 15.01 -2.57
C ILE A 153 10.90 13.68 -1.86
N PHE A 154 11.60 13.33 -0.77
CA PHE A 154 11.41 12.04 -0.11
C PHE A 154 10.25 12.03 0.88
N HIS A 155 9.79 13.19 1.32
CA HIS A 155 8.71 13.29 2.31
C HIS A 155 7.49 14.04 1.77
N TYR A 156 7.66 15.03 0.89
CA TYR A 156 6.61 16.00 0.52
C TYR A 156 5.29 15.37 0.13
N GLN A 157 5.30 14.42 -0.82
CA GLN A 157 4.10 13.75 -1.31
C GLN A 157 3.75 12.46 -0.55
N PHE A 158 4.62 12.01 0.35
CA PHE A 158 4.46 10.71 1.00
C PHE A 158 3.77 10.86 2.35
N SER A 159 2.88 9.90 2.64
CA SER A 159 2.38 9.68 3.98
C SER A 159 3.53 9.28 4.92
N ASP A 160 3.39 9.57 6.21
CA ASP A 160 4.46 9.31 7.19
C ASP A 160 4.79 7.80 7.34
N ASP A 161 3.90 6.90 6.91
CA ASP A 161 4.19 5.46 6.84
C ASP A 161 4.84 5.01 5.53
N GLU A 162 4.69 5.77 4.45
CA GLU A 162 5.20 5.40 3.12
C GLU A 162 6.52 6.08 2.75
N TRP A 163 6.94 7.16 3.42
CA TRP A 163 8.20 7.86 3.09
C TRP A 163 9.45 6.95 3.06
N PRO A 164 9.59 5.89 3.88
CA PRO A 164 10.78 5.02 3.82
C PRO A 164 10.82 4.15 2.56
N ILE A 165 9.70 3.98 1.85
CA ILE A 165 9.57 3.03 0.74
C ILE A 165 10.51 3.40 -0.41
N LEU A 166 10.50 4.65 -0.86
CA LEU A 166 11.32 5.08 -2.00
C LEU A 166 12.84 4.99 -1.71
N PRO A 167 13.37 5.53 -0.59
CA PRO A 167 14.77 5.34 -0.22
C PRO A 167 15.17 3.87 -0.07
N ALA A 168 14.31 3.04 0.53
CA ALA A 168 14.58 1.61 0.69
C ALA A 168 14.64 0.88 -0.66
N ASP A 169 13.68 1.13 -1.56
CA ASP A 169 13.66 0.54 -2.90
C ASP A 169 14.87 0.99 -3.74
N ILE A 170 15.33 2.25 -3.61
CA ILE A 170 16.58 2.72 -4.24
C ILE A 170 17.79 1.95 -3.71
N ALA A 171 17.91 1.80 -2.39
CA ALA A 171 19.02 1.06 -1.77
C ALA A 171 19.03 -0.42 -2.18
N PHE A 172 17.85 -1.05 -2.22
CA PHE A 172 17.71 -2.43 -2.69
C PHE A 172 17.97 -2.56 -4.18
N LEU A 173 17.62 -1.57 -5.00
CA LEU A 173 17.92 -1.56 -6.43
C LEU A 173 19.43 -1.52 -6.67
N VAL A 174 20.16 -0.63 -5.98
CA VAL A 174 21.63 -0.55 -6.07
C VAL A 174 22.26 -1.88 -5.66
N THR A 175 21.81 -2.45 -4.54
CA THR A 175 22.32 -3.74 -4.05
C THR A 175 22.02 -4.88 -5.03
N ASN A 176 20.83 -4.91 -5.62
CA ASN A 176 20.45 -5.93 -6.61
C ASN A 176 21.22 -5.77 -7.92
N PHE A 177 21.54 -4.56 -8.37
CA PHE A 177 22.42 -4.35 -9.52
C PHE A 177 23.82 -4.92 -9.28
N ILE A 178 24.40 -4.69 -8.10
CA ILE A 178 25.69 -5.26 -7.71
C ILE A 178 25.60 -6.79 -7.69
N LEU A 179 24.56 -7.35 -7.07
CA LEU A 179 24.34 -8.79 -7.02
C LEU A 179 24.16 -9.40 -8.41
N LEU A 180 23.41 -8.74 -9.29
CA LEU A 180 23.17 -9.16 -10.67
C LEU A 180 24.48 -9.17 -11.47
N ALA A 181 25.29 -8.12 -11.36
CA ALA A 181 26.59 -8.03 -12.01
C ALA A 181 27.53 -9.16 -11.56
N ILE A 182 27.65 -9.39 -10.24
CA ILE A 182 28.44 -10.50 -9.68
C ILE A 182 27.91 -11.84 -10.20
N SER A 183 26.59 -12.02 -10.21
CA SER A 183 25.94 -13.25 -10.64
C SER A 183 26.18 -13.54 -12.13
N TYR A 184 26.23 -12.52 -12.98
CA TYR A 184 26.60 -12.66 -14.38
C TYR A 184 28.08 -13.01 -14.57
N VAL A 185 28.99 -12.35 -13.84
CA VAL A 185 30.44 -12.65 -13.92
C VAL A 185 30.71 -14.10 -13.52
N VAL A 186 30.15 -14.54 -12.38
CA VAL A 186 30.27 -15.94 -11.93
C VAL A 186 29.60 -16.89 -12.92
N GLY A 187 28.44 -16.52 -13.48
CA GLY A 187 27.76 -17.30 -14.51
C GLY A 187 28.61 -17.51 -15.75
N PHE A 188 29.32 -16.48 -16.21
CA PHE A 188 30.24 -16.57 -17.34
C PHE A 188 31.42 -17.52 -17.05
N GLN A 189 32.02 -17.42 -15.86
CA GLN A 189 33.09 -18.31 -15.42
C GLN A 189 32.64 -19.77 -15.29
N LEU A 190 31.41 -20.02 -14.82
CA LEU A 190 30.83 -21.35 -14.75
C LEU A 190 30.53 -21.91 -16.15
N SER A 191 30.06 -21.06 -17.06
CA SER A 191 29.76 -21.44 -18.44
C SER A 191 31.02 -21.86 -19.21
N SER A 192 32.11 -21.11 -19.07
CA SER A 192 33.39 -21.45 -19.72
C SER A 192 33.96 -22.79 -19.23
N ARG A 193 33.64 -23.19 -17.98
CA ARG A 193 34.02 -24.48 -17.38
C ARG A 193 32.99 -25.60 -17.58
N ARG A 194 31.87 -25.34 -18.28
CA ARG A 194 30.74 -26.28 -18.44
C ARG A 194 30.08 -26.71 -17.11
N LEU A 195 30.13 -25.85 -16.10
CA LEU A 195 29.53 -26.04 -14.77
C LEU A 195 28.27 -25.15 -14.56
N TYR A 196 27.71 -24.61 -15.63
CA TYR A 196 26.55 -23.72 -15.59
C TYR A 196 25.23 -24.52 -15.51
N HIS A 197 24.91 -24.97 -14.30
CA HIS A 197 23.75 -25.80 -13.99
C HIS A 197 22.42 -25.05 -14.06
N SER A 198 21.31 -25.79 -14.26
CA SER A 198 19.95 -25.23 -14.34
C SER A 198 19.52 -24.50 -13.07
N ILE A 199 19.94 -24.94 -11.88
CA ILE A 199 19.64 -24.29 -10.60
C ILE A 199 20.23 -22.87 -10.55
N TYR A 200 21.47 -22.71 -11.00
CA TYR A 200 22.10 -21.40 -11.06
C TYR A 200 21.40 -20.47 -12.07
N ARG A 201 20.86 -21.01 -13.17
CA ARG A 201 20.04 -20.24 -14.12
C ARG A 201 18.77 -19.68 -13.47
N ILE A 202 18.06 -20.48 -12.69
CA ILE A 202 16.85 -20.05 -11.96
C ILE A 202 17.21 -18.91 -10.98
N TYR A 203 18.35 -19.03 -10.30
CA TYR A 203 18.86 -17.96 -9.43
C TYR A 203 19.17 -16.66 -10.19
N VAL A 204 19.90 -16.72 -11.32
CA VAL A 204 20.18 -15.50 -12.10
C VAL A 204 18.89 -14.88 -12.63
N GLN A 205 17.94 -15.70 -13.08
CA GLN A 205 16.62 -15.23 -13.50
C GLN A 205 15.84 -14.58 -12.35
N SER A 206 15.86 -15.14 -11.13
CA SER A 206 15.17 -14.53 -10.00
C SER A 206 15.76 -13.16 -9.65
N VAL A 207 17.09 -13.03 -9.61
CA VAL A 207 17.73 -11.72 -9.36
C VAL A 207 17.41 -10.71 -10.48
N ALA A 208 17.36 -11.16 -11.73
CA ALA A 208 16.98 -10.30 -12.85
C ALA A 208 15.52 -9.82 -12.76
N PHE A 209 14.59 -10.69 -12.39
CA PHE A 209 13.19 -10.33 -12.16
C PHE A 209 13.03 -9.37 -10.96
N GLU A 210 13.75 -9.60 -9.86
CA GLU A 210 13.74 -8.70 -8.69
C GLU A 210 14.25 -7.31 -9.08
N THR A 211 15.38 -7.26 -9.82
CA THR A 211 15.95 -6.00 -10.31
C THR A 211 14.97 -5.28 -11.24
N GLY A 212 14.35 -5.99 -12.18
CA GLY A 212 13.34 -5.43 -13.07
C GLY A 212 12.12 -4.89 -12.32
N GLY A 213 11.64 -5.62 -11.31
CA GLY A 213 10.55 -5.19 -10.46
C GLY A 213 10.88 -3.95 -9.62
N LEU A 214 12.08 -3.89 -9.03
CA LEU A 214 12.57 -2.73 -8.28
C LEU A 214 12.71 -1.49 -9.16
N ILE A 215 13.16 -1.62 -10.42
CA ILE A 215 13.19 -0.50 -11.38
C ILE A 215 11.79 0.10 -11.54
N LEU A 216 10.76 -0.74 -11.72
CA LEU A 216 9.38 -0.25 -11.89
C LEU A 216 8.85 0.41 -10.60
N CYS A 217 9.16 -0.14 -9.43
CA CYS A 217 8.78 0.44 -8.14
C CYS A 217 9.46 1.80 -7.89
N VAL A 218 10.77 1.90 -8.15
CA VAL A 218 11.51 3.17 -8.03
C VAL A 218 10.99 4.20 -9.02
N LEU A 219 10.72 3.82 -10.27
CA LEU A 219 10.14 4.74 -11.26
C LEU A 219 8.76 5.24 -10.82
N HIS A 220 7.91 4.37 -10.30
CA HIS A 220 6.63 4.77 -9.70
C HIS A 220 6.82 5.76 -8.56
N GLY A 221 7.69 5.45 -7.59
CA GLY A 221 7.94 6.29 -6.42
C GLY A 221 8.56 7.65 -6.79
N LEU A 222 9.42 7.71 -7.80
CA LEU A 222 9.96 8.98 -8.32
C LEU A 222 8.86 9.84 -8.96
N ILE A 223 7.96 9.26 -9.75
CA ILE A 223 6.83 10.01 -10.33
C ILE A 223 5.91 10.49 -9.21
N TYR A 224 5.53 9.60 -8.30
CA TYR A 224 4.70 9.90 -7.14
C TYR A 224 5.29 11.04 -6.29
N SER A 225 6.61 11.05 -6.09
CA SER A 225 7.28 12.13 -5.35
C SER A 225 7.14 13.52 -5.98
N THR A 226 6.80 13.59 -7.27
CA THR A 226 6.64 14.86 -8.01
C THR A 226 5.18 15.28 -8.15
N ASP A 227 4.26 14.35 -8.38
CA ASP A 227 2.86 14.64 -8.70
C ASP A 227 1.85 14.22 -7.62
N GLY A 228 2.26 13.41 -6.64
CA GLY A 228 1.39 12.85 -5.58
C GLY A 228 0.40 11.79 -6.05
N ILE A 229 0.46 11.36 -7.32
CA ILE A 229 -0.48 10.41 -7.94
C ILE A 229 0.26 9.15 -8.38
N GLY A 230 1.43 9.32 -9.02
CA GLY A 230 2.23 8.24 -9.55
C GLY A 230 1.53 7.49 -10.69
N MET A 231 2.07 6.31 -11.02
CA MET A 231 1.47 5.40 -12.01
C MET A 231 1.17 4.03 -11.39
N SER A 232 -0.11 3.75 -11.12
CA SER A 232 -0.55 2.50 -10.47
C SER A 232 -0.14 1.25 -11.25
N PHE A 233 -0.13 1.31 -12.58
CA PHE A 233 0.32 0.20 -13.43
C PHE A 233 1.78 -0.19 -13.18
N LEU A 234 2.68 0.79 -13.02
CA LEU A 234 4.09 0.51 -12.71
C LEU A 234 4.24 -0.15 -11.34
N ARG A 235 3.52 0.33 -10.33
CA ARG A 235 3.52 -0.26 -8.98
C ARG A 235 3.08 -1.71 -9.01
N GLN A 236 1.93 -2.00 -9.64
CA GLN A 236 1.39 -3.36 -9.72
C GLN A 236 2.30 -4.31 -10.51
N MET A 237 2.82 -3.86 -11.65
CA MET A 237 3.75 -4.69 -12.45
C MET A 237 5.07 -4.92 -11.72
N GLY A 238 5.60 -3.91 -11.03
CA GLY A 238 6.81 -4.02 -10.21
C GLY A 238 6.64 -5.06 -9.10
N GLN A 239 5.54 -4.96 -8.34
CA GLN A 239 5.20 -5.95 -7.32
C GLN A 239 5.00 -7.36 -7.90
N LEU A 240 4.36 -7.49 -9.06
CA LEU A 240 4.20 -8.79 -9.72
C LEU A 240 5.55 -9.44 -10.05
N LEU A 241 6.48 -8.69 -10.65
CA LEU A 241 7.82 -9.19 -11.00
C LEU A 241 8.63 -9.59 -9.75
N ARG A 242 8.56 -8.80 -8.67
CA ARG A 242 9.18 -9.13 -7.37
C ARG A 242 8.58 -10.39 -6.76
N GLY A 243 7.25 -10.55 -6.82
CA GLY A 243 6.57 -11.77 -6.40
C GLY A 243 7.05 -13.01 -7.17
N ILE A 244 7.16 -12.90 -8.50
CA ILE A 244 7.70 -13.97 -9.34
C ILE A 244 9.15 -14.29 -8.96
N ALA A 245 9.98 -13.27 -8.76
CA ALA A 245 11.38 -13.42 -8.35
C ALA A 245 11.51 -14.19 -7.03
N GLN A 246 10.76 -13.79 -6.01
CA GLN A 246 10.74 -14.46 -4.71
C GLN A 246 10.30 -15.93 -4.82
N MET A 247 9.25 -16.21 -5.59
CA MET A 247 8.79 -17.58 -5.81
C MET A 247 9.82 -18.44 -6.55
N MET A 248 10.47 -17.90 -7.58
CA MET A 248 11.57 -18.59 -8.28
C MET A 248 12.73 -18.91 -7.34
N PHE A 249 13.07 -17.99 -6.45
CA PHE A 249 14.15 -18.17 -5.48
C PHE A 249 13.82 -19.25 -4.43
N VAL A 250 12.61 -19.21 -3.85
CA VAL A 250 12.16 -20.24 -2.89
C VAL A 250 12.11 -21.61 -3.56
N PHE A 251 11.56 -21.69 -4.78
CA PHE A 251 11.56 -22.92 -5.57
C PHE A 251 12.98 -23.47 -5.80
N MET A 252 13.93 -22.61 -6.16
CA MET A 252 15.34 -22.96 -6.31
C MET A 252 15.93 -23.52 -5.00
N CYS A 253 15.63 -22.90 -3.85
CA CYS A 253 16.08 -23.36 -2.54
C CYS A 253 15.52 -24.74 -2.19
N LEU A 254 14.24 -24.99 -2.47
CA LEU A 254 13.60 -26.29 -2.24
C LEU A 254 14.24 -27.40 -3.09
N LEU A 255 14.50 -27.14 -4.37
CA LEU A 255 15.19 -28.09 -5.25
C LEU A 255 16.61 -28.41 -4.75
N LEU A 256 17.35 -27.37 -4.36
CA LEU A 256 18.73 -27.49 -3.91
C LEU A 256 18.84 -28.19 -2.54
N SER A 257 17.88 -27.99 -1.63
CA SER A 257 17.83 -28.66 -0.31
C SER A 257 17.74 -30.19 -0.42
N ARG A 258 17.08 -30.69 -1.46
CA ARG A 258 17.00 -32.12 -1.81
C ARG A 258 18.23 -32.64 -2.56
N GLY A 259 19.20 -31.76 -2.83
CA GLY A 259 20.46 -32.08 -3.46
C GLY A 259 20.40 -32.18 -4.98
N LEU A 260 19.37 -31.61 -5.63
CA LEU A 260 19.31 -31.57 -7.10
C LEU A 260 20.54 -30.83 -7.65
N ASN A 261 21.23 -31.44 -8.61
CA ASN A 261 22.51 -31.02 -9.21
C ASN A 261 23.72 -30.91 -8.26
N VAL A 262 23.57 -31.21 -6.96
CA VAL A 262 24.70 -31.27 -6.00
C VAL A 262 25.06 -32.71 -5.67
N THR A 263 24.08 -33.54 -5.32
CA THR A 263 24.27 -34.95 -4.95
C THR A 263 23.44 -35.89 -5.82
N ARG A 264 22.36 -35.40 -6.44
CA ARG A 264 21.44 -36.19 -7.27
C ARG A 264 21.11 -35.46 -8.56
N MET A 265 20.97 -36.20 -9.65
CA MET A 265 20.58 -35.65 -10.96
C MET A 265 19.07 -35.57 -11.15
N LYS A 266 18.29 -36.37 -10.39
CA LYS A 266 16.83 -36.42 -10.45
C LYS A 266 16.24 -36.47 -9.05
N LEU A 267 15.08 -35.85 -8.90
CA LEU A 267 14.25 -35.90 -7.70
C LEU A 267 13.33 -37.13 -7.71
N GLY A 268 12.94 -37.59 -6.52
CA GLY A 268 11.92 -38.63 -6.38
C GLY A 268 10.54 -38.13 -6.83
N LYS A 269 9.64 -39.05 -7.19
CA LYS A 269 8.27 -38.70 -7.63
C LYS A 269 7.49 -37.94 -6.54
N ALA A 270 7.61 -38.37 -5.28
CA ALA A 270 6.95 -37.72 -4.15
C ALA A 270 7.48 -36.31 -3.91
N ASP A 271 8.81 -36.13 -3.95
CA ASP A 271 9.45 -34.81 -3.78
C ASP A 271 9.04 -33.84 -4.90
N ASN A 272 9.01 -34.31 -6.15
CA ASN A 272 8.54 -33.52 -7.27
C ASN A 272 7.07 -33.11 -7.10
N CYS A 273 6.19 -34.04 -6.71
CA CYS A 273 4.79 -33.76 -6.48
C CYS A 273 4.60 -32.69 -5.39
N PHE A 274 5.34 -32.82 -4.27
CA PHE A 274 5.29 -31.86 -3.17
C PHE A 274 5.76 -30.46 -3.60
N ILE A 275 6.90 -30.37 -4.31
CA ILE A 275 7.44 -29.07 -4.75
C ILE A 275 6.49 -28.41 -5.76
N ILE A 276 5.91 -29.16 -6.69
CA ILE A 276 4.93 -28.63 -7.64
C ILE A 276 3.69 -28.11 -6.90
N LEU A 277 3.18 -28.87 -5.91
CA LEU A 277 2.06 -28.43 -5.07
C LEU A 277 2.39 -27.11 -4.36
N MET A 278 3.59 -27.00 -3.76
CA MET A 278 4.03 -25.76 -3.13
C MET A 278 4.00 -24.59 -4.11
N VAL A 279 4.58 -24.74 -5.31
CA VAL A 279 4.60 -23.68 -6.32
C VAL A 279 3.18 -23.24 -6.70
N ILE A 280 2.26 -24.19 -6.94
CA ILE A 280 0.86 -23.86 -7.27
C ILE A 280 0.21 -23.05 -6.15
N VAL A 281 0.41 -23.46 -4.89
CA VAL A 281 -0.14 -22.78 -3.72
C VAL A 281 0.46 -21.37 -3.56
N PHE A 282 1.77 -21.21 -3.73
CA PHE A 282 2.43 -19.90 -3.68
C PHE A 282 1.90 -18.96 -4.77
N VAL A 283 1.82 -19.44 -6.01
CA VAL A 283 1.32 -18.64 -7.16
C VAL A 283 -0.13 -18.22 -6.94
N THR A 284 -1.00 -19.15 -6.53
CA THR A 284 -2.41 -18.87 -6.30
C THR A 284 -2.65 -17.96 -5.10
N SER A 285 -1.90 -18.11 -4.01
CA SER A 285 -1.98 -17.21 -2.85
C SER A 285 -1.50 -15.81 -3.20
N TYR A 286 -0.41 -15.69 -3.96
CA TYR A 286 0.11 -14.39 -4.40
C TYR A 286 -0.86 -13.65 -5.33
N PHE A 287 -1.41 -14.36 -6.32
CA PHE A 287 -2.44 -13.79 -7.19
C PHE A 287 -3.70 -13.45 -6.40
N GLY A 288 -4.06 -14.26 -5.41
CA GLY A 288 -5.15 -13.99 -4.48
C GLY A 288 -4.95 -12.69 -3.68
N MET A 289 -3.73 -12.41 -3.20
CA MET A 289 -3.42 -11.13 -2.53
C MET A 289 -3.62 -9.93 -3.46
N LEU A 290 -3.13 -10.01 -4.71
CA LEU A 290 -3.29 -8.92 -5.69
C LEU A 290 -4.79 -8.66 -6.00
N LEU A 291 -5.59 -9.72 -6.13
CA LEU A 291 -7.04 -9.58 -6.31
C LEU A 291 -7.73 -9.02 -5.06
N TRP A 292 -7.27 -9.41 -3.88
CA TRP A 292 -7.81 -8.92 -2.60
C TRP A 292 -7.55 -7.42 -2.45
N GLU A 293 -6.38 -6.94 -2.83
CA GLU A 293 -6.03 -5.51 -2.81
C GLU A 293 -6.98 -4.68 -3.70
N ILE A 294 -7.40 -5.23 -4.85
CA ILE A 294 -8.27 -4.51 -5.79
C ILE A 294 -9.75 -4.55 -5.38
N ARG A 295 -10.22 -5.66 -4.78
CA ARG A 295 -11.67 -5.92 -4.59
C ARG A 295 -12.12 -6.10 -3.15
N GLY A 296 -11.25 -6.61 -2.29
CA GLY A 296 -11.57 -6.95 -0.90
C GLY A 296 -11.18 -5.88 0.11
N PHE A 297 -10.41 -4.88 -0.32
CA PHE A 297 -9.89 -3.84 0.56
C PHE A 297 -10.92 -2.73 0.78
N ASP A 298 -11.18 -2.43 2.06
CA ASP A 298 -11.95 -1.25 2.43
C ASP A 298 -11.00 -0.04 2.55
N PRO A 299 -11.11 0.95 1.63
CA PRO A 299 -10.23 2.11 1.62
C PRO A 299 -10.35 2.96 2.90
N ALA A 300 -11.43 2.83 3.67
CA ALA A 300 -11.61 3.51 4.96
C ALA A 300 -10.84 2.85 6.12
N THR A 301 -10.17 1.72 5.91
CA THR A 301 -9.46 0.98 6.98
C THR A 301 -7.96 0.88 6.72
N VAL A 302 -7.13 1.32 7.68
CA VAL A 302 -5.68 1.18 7.60
C VAL A 302 -5.35 -0.29 7.75
N TYR A 303 -5.04 -0.94 6.63
CA TYR A 303 -4.82 -2.37 6.55
C TYR A 303 -3.72 -2.63 5.55
N TYR A 304 -2.84 -3.58 5.85
CA TYR A 304 -1.72 -3.92 4.98
C TYR A 304 -2.06 -5.15 4.13
N PRO A 305 -1.58 -5.25 2.87
CA PRO A 305 -1.86 -6.41 2.02
C PRO A 305 -1.48 -7.76 2.65
N GLY A 306 -0.46 -7.78 3.51
CA GLY A 306 -0.02 -8.98 4.24
C GLY A 306 -1.02 -9.47 5.31
N GLU A 307 -1.90 -8.60 5.80
CA GLU A 307 -2.93 -8.94 6.79
C GLU A 307 -4.15 -9.59 6.14
N SER A 308 -4.20 -9.66 4.80
CA SER A 308 -5.26 -10.31 4.02
C SER A 308 -5.34 -11.81 4.29
N VAL A 309 -6.52 -12.41 4.08
CA VAL A 309 -6.67 -13.87 4.18
C VAL A 309 -5.68 -14.61 3.25
N PRO A 310 -5.50 -14.21 1.97
CA PRO A 310 -4.45 -14.78 1.13
C PRO A 310 -3.02 -14.50 1.64
N GLY A 311 -2.80 -13.35 2.31
CA GLY A 311 -1.53 -13.00 2.96
C GLY A 311 -1.18 -13.94 4.12
N TYR A 312 -2.12 -14.20 5.03
CA TYR A 312 -1.94 -15.19 6.10
C TYR A 312 -1.72 -16.59 5.55
N LEU A 313 -2.44 -16.97 4.49
CA LEU A 313 -2.24 -18.26 3.82
C LEU A 313 -0.81 -18.36 3.27
N LEU A 314 -0.32 -17.33 2.59
CA LEU A 314 1.04 -17.26 2.08
C LEU A 314 2.08 -17.40 3.21
N ALA A 315 1.88 -16.71 4.33
CA ALA A 315 2.77 -16.79 5.49
C ALA A 315 2.82 -18.22 6.07
N VAL A 316 1.68 -18.88 6.24
CA VAL A 316 1.62 -20.28 6.70
C VAL A 316 2.39 -21.20 5.75
N TRP A 317 2.21 -21.03 4.43
CA TRP A 317 2.92 -21.85 3.45
C TRP A 317 4.41 -21.57 3.38
N ARG A 318 4.87 -20.34 3.67
CA ARG A 318 6.30 -20.05 3.86
C ARG A 318 6.88 -20.83 5.02
N ILE A 319 6.17 -20.90 6.15
CA ILE A 319 6.60 -21.69 7.32
C ILE A 319 6.67 -23.19 6.98
N VAL A 320 5.66 -23.73 6.28
CA VAL A 320 5.68 -25.14 5.82
C VAL A 320 6.85 -25.40 4.88
N ALA A 321 7.09 -24.52 3.92
CA ALA A 321 8.20 -24.62 2.98
C ALA A 321 9.56 -24.53 3.70
N TRP A 322 9.67 -23.69 4.73
CA TRP A 322 10.86 -23.57 5.57
C TRP A 322 11.15 -24.84 6.37
N ILE A 323 10.14 -25.41 7.03
CA ILE A 323 10.29 -26.68 7.76
C ILE A 323 10.74 -27.79 6.80
N PHE A 324 10.11 -27.87 5.62
CA PHE A 324 10.52 -28.82 4.58
C PHE A 324 11.97 -28.59 4.13
N PHE A 325 12.34 -27.34 3.87
CA PHE A 325 13.68 -26.94 3.45
C PHE A 325 14.75 -27.34 4.48
N LEU A 326 14.51 -27.09 5.76
CA LEU A 326 15.41 -27.48 6.84
C LEU A 326 15.52 -29.00 6.96
N ALA A 327 14.38 -29.70 7.01
CA ALA A 327 14.35 -31.16 7.11
C ALA A 327 15.06 -31.82 5.92
N ALA A 328 14.82 -31.33 4.70
CA ALA A 328 15.47 -31.80 3.48
C ALA A 328 16.98 -31.56 3.50
N SER A 329 17.41 -30.36 3.91
CA SER A 329 18.84 -30.01 3.98
C SER A 329 19.58 -30.87 5.01
N LEU A 330 19.01 -31.08 6.20
CA LEU A 330 19.58 -31.93 7.25
C LEU A 330 19.62 -33.41 6.83
N HIS A 331 18.55 -33.88 6.18
CA HIS A 331 18.50 -35.23 5.64
C HIS A 331 19.57 -35.47 4.56
N SER A 332 19.71 -34.54 3.61
CA SER A 332 20.75 -34.56 2.58
C SER A 332 22.15 -34.53 3.20
N ALA A 333 22.36 -33.73 4.25
CA ALA A 333 23.62 -33.66 4.99
C ALA A 333 23.99 -34.97 5.70
N LYS A 334 22.99 -35.73 6.18
CA LYS A 334 23.19 -37.03 6.82
C LYS A 334 23.53 -38.13 5.81
N ILE A 335 22.87 -38.14 4.64
CA ILE A 335 23.12 -39.13 3.58
C ILE A 335 24.45 -38.91 2.88
N TYR A 336 24.82 -37.64 2.64
CA TYR A 336 26.02 -37.28 1.88
C TYR A 336 27.06 -36.58 2.78
N PRO A 337 27.82 -37.32 3.61
CA PRO A 337 28.73 -36.73 4.59
C PRO A 337 29.81 -35.84 3.96
N ASN A 338 30.26 -36.16 2.74
CA ASN A 338 31.23 -35.36 1.98
C ASN A 338 30.73 -33.95 1.62
N LYS A 339 29.41 -33.72 1.62
CA LYS A 339 28.77 -32.43 1.33
C LYS A 339 28.04 -31.86 2.54
N LYS A 340 28.24 -32.42 3.74
CA LYS A 340 27.57 -32.00 4.97
C LYS A 340 27.77 -30.51 5.30
N ALA A 341 28.99 -30.00 5.12
CA ALA A 341 29.30 -28.60 5.37
C ALA A 341 28.51 -27.65 4.47
N PHE A 342 28.36 -28.00 3.19
CA PHE A 342 27.55 -27.24 2.23
C PHE A 342 26.10 -27.15 2.70
N PHE A 343 25.44 -28.29 2.96
CA PHE A 343 24.02 -28.30 3.36
C PHE A 343 23.77 -27.61 4.70
N ARG A 344 24.69 -27.71 5.66
CA ARG A 344 24.56 -27.00 6.95
C ARG A 344 24.66 -25.49 6.76
N ASN A 345 25.67 -25.01 6.03
CA ASN A 345 25.84 -23.57 5.78
C ASN A 345 24.68 -23.03 4.94
N PHE A 346 24.24 -23.80 3.95
CA PHE A 346 23.08 -23.48 3.10
C PHE A 346 21.79 -23.32 3.91
N ALA A 347 21.52 -24.25 4.84
CA ALA A 347 20.36 -24.16 5.72
C ALA A 347 20.41 -22.93 6.64
N ILE A 348 21.57 -22.63 7.22
CA ILE A 348 21.74 -21.48 8.13
C ILE A 348 21.58 -20.16 7.36
N LEU A 349 22.26 -20.00 6.22
CA LEU A 349 22.28 -18.75 5.47
C LEU A 349 20.94 -18.41 4.79
N LEU A 350 20.16 -19.42 4.37
CA LEU A 350 18.91 -19.20 3.64
C LEU A 350 17.64 -19.36 4.47
N THR A 351 17.77 -19.65 5.76
CA THR A 351 16.62 -19.64 6.69
C THR A 351 15.93 -18.27 6.75
N PRO A 352 16.64 -17.13 6.86
CA PRO A 352 15.99 -15.82 6.94
C PRO A 352 15.15 -15.44 5.71
N TRP A 353 15.31 -16.14 4.59
CA TRP A 353 14.56 -15.85 3.35
C TRP A 353 13.13 -16.41 3.35
N TYR A 354 12.77 -17.20 4.36
CA TYR A 354 11.41 -17.72 4.53
C TYR A 354 10.57 -16.89 5.51
N GLU A 355 11.17 -15.92 6.19
CA GLU A 355 10.44 -14.80 6.82
C GLU A 355 9.95 -13.88 5.68
#